data_AF-A0A952SC91-F1
#
_entry.id   AF-A0A952SC91-F1
#
_cell.length_a   1.000
_cell.length_b   1.000
_cell.length_c   1.000
_cell.angle_alpha   90.00
_cell.angle_beta   90.00
_cell.angle_gamma   90.00
#
_symmetry.space_group_name_H-M   'P 1'
#
loop_
_entity.id
_entity.type
_entity.pdbx_description
1 polymer ?
#
loop_
_entity_poly.entity_id
_entity_poly.type
_entity_poly.pdbx_seq_one_letter_code
_entity_poly.pdbx_strand_id
1 'polypeptide(L)'
;MKVLSLKVSDTLDHRLAHAASSRKSTKSEVIREALAAFLENAVQRQSVSALTLAKDLAGSITGPADLSVNPAHLKQFGRSPRRKRTGAR
;
A
#
# COMPACT_ATOMS: atom_id res chain seq x y z
N MET A 1 -0.83 21.95 21.50
CA MET A 1 -1.70 22.10 20.31
C MET A 1 -1.20 23.26 19.47
N LYS A 2 -1.22 23.15 18.14
CA LYS A 2 -0.91 24.26 17.22
C LYS A 2 -2.20 24.70 16.51
N VAL A 3 -2.38 25.99 16.33
CA VAL A 3 -3.54 26.57 15.64
C VAL A 3 -3.19 26.77 14.17
N LEU A 4 -4.10 26.36 13.29
CA LEU A 4 -3.97 26.49 11.84
C LEU A 4 -5.18 27.29 11.34
N SER A 5 -4.94 28.42 10.69
CA SER A 5 -5.97 29.20 10.01
C SER A 5 -5.87 28.93 8.51
N LEU A 6 -6.92 28.38 7.92
CA LEU A 6 -6.99 28.06 6.49
C LEU A 6 -8.24 28.69 5.87
N LYS A 7 -8.10 29.19 4.65
CA LYS A 7 -9.26 29.60 3.85
C LYS A 7 -9.89 28.35 3.24
N VAL A 8 -11.21 28.25 3.33
CA VAL A 8 -12.00 27.13 2.82
C VAL A 8 -13.18 27.70 2.05
N SER A 9 -13.58 27.04 0.97
CA SER A 9 -14.78 27.44 0.23
C SER A 9 -16.03 27.12 1.06
N ASP A 10 -17.09 27.90 0.86
CA ASP A 10 -18.36 27.68 1.58
C ASP A 10 -18.91 26.27 1.36
N THR A 11 -18.75 25.75 0.15
CA THR A 11 -19.13 24.37 -0.21
C THR A 11 -18.40 23.31 0.64
N LEU A 12 -17.14 23.55 0.98
CA LEU A 12 -16.33 22.64 1.77
C LEU A 12 -16.67 22.79 3.26
N ASP A 13 -16.91 24.00 3.74
CA ASP A 13 -17.36 24.23 5.11
C ASP A 13 -18.72 23.56 5.39
N HIS A 14 -19.67 23.64 4.46
CA HIS A 14 -20.95 22.94 4.58
C HIS A 14 -20.79 21.42 4.64
N ARG A 15 -19.90 20.85 3.82
CA ARG A 15 -19.59 19.42 3.86
C ARG A 15 -18.94 19.00 5.19
N LEU A 16 -18.03 19.82 5.72
CA LEU A 16 -17.41 19.59 7.02
C LEU A 16 -18.42 19.67 8.16
N ALA A 17 -19.33 20.65 8.12
CA ALA A 17 -20.42 20.77 9.09
C ALA A 17 -21.30 19.52 9.09
N HIS A 18 -21.72 19.07 7.91
CA HIS A 18 -22.52 17.86 7.76
C HIS A 18 -21.79 16.63 8.30
N ALA A 19 -20.52 16.44 7.91
CA ALA A 19 -19.71 15.31 8.38
C ALA A 19 -19.54 15.31 9.91
N ALA A 20 -19.31 16.48 10.51
CA ALA A 20 -19.22 16.65 11.95
C ALA A 20 -20.53 16.29 12.65
N SER A 21 -21.67 16.78 12.14
CA SER A 21 -23.00 16.47 12.67
C SER A 21 -23.32 14.96 12.58
N SER A 22 -23.09 14.33 11.43
CA SER A 22 -23.34 12.90 11.25
C SER A 22 -22.51 12.03 12.20
N ARG A 23 -21.27 12.46 12.52
CA ARG A 23 -20.34 11.73 13.39
C ARG A 23 -20.44 12.12 14.88
N LYS A 24 -21.36 13.04 15.25
CA LYS A 24 -21.44 13.64 16.60
C LYS A 24 -20.08 14.19 17.08
N SER A 25 -19.36 14.83 16.17
CA SER A 25 -17.98 15.31 16.34
C SER A 25 -17.90 16.81 16.02
N THR A 26 -16.74 17.42 16.22
CA THR A 26 -16.47 18.82 15.84
C THR A 26 -15.80 18.92 14.47
N LYS A 27 -15.96 20.05 13.77
CA LYS A 27 -15.27 20.32 12.50
C LYS A 27 -13.75 20.12 12.62
N SER A 28 -13.16 20.60 13.72
CA SER A 28 -11.72 20.48 13.97
C SER A 28 -11.24 19.03 14.14
N GLU A 29 -12.05 18.15 14.72
CA GLU A 29 -11.75 16.71 14.80
C GLU A 29 -11.79 16.06 13.43
N VAL A 30 -12.85 16.31 12.66
CA VAL A 30 -12.99 15.79 11.28
C VAL A 30 -11.81 16.24 10.41
N ILE A 31 -11.42 17.51 10.50
CA ILE A 31 -10.26 18.03 9.75
C ILE A 31 -8.96 17.36 10.20
N ARG A 32 -8.76 17.16 11.51
CA ARG A 32 -7.56 16.48 12.03
C ARG A 32 -7.48 15.03 11.56
N GLU A 33 -8.58 14.29 11.63
CA GLU A 33 -8.67 12.90 11.16
C GLU A 33 -8.37 12.82 9.65
N ALA A 34 -8.98 13.70 8.86
CA ALA A 34 -8.76 13.76 7.42
C ALA A 34 -7.31 14.10 7.07
N LEU A 35 -6.68 15.04 7.77
CA LEU A 35 -5.27 15.39 7.57
C LEU A 35 -4.34 14.24 7.95
N ALA A 36 -4.59 13.57 9.08
CA ALA A 36 -3.81 12.40 9.49
C ALA A 36 -3.89 11.28 8.44
N ALA A 37 -5.11 10.93 8.02
CA ALA A 37 -5.32 9.92 6.99
C ALA A 37 -4.68 10.32 5.65
N PHE A 38 -4.75 11.59 5.25
CA PHE A 38 -4.13 12.07 4.02
C PHE A 38 -2.61 11.91 4.06
N LEU A 39 -1.97 12.27 5.18
CA LEU A 39 -0.53 12.17 5.36
C LEU A 39 -0.06 10.71 5.45
N GLU A 40 -0.79 9.83 6.16
CA GLU A 40 -0.49 8.39 6.20
C GLU A 40 -0.59 7.74 4.81
N ASN A 41 -1.64 8.07 4.06
CA ASN A 41 -1.81 7.59 2.69
C ASN A 41 -0.79 8.18 1.71
N ALA A 42 -0.24 9.37 2.00
CA ALA A 42 0.85 9.95 1.23
C ALA A 42 2.15 9.18 1.50
N VAL A 43 2.46 8.88 2.77
CA VAL A 43 3.60 8.04 3.16
C VAL A 43 3.53 6.66 2.51
N GLN A 44 2.34 6.05 2.46
CA GLN A 44 2.13 4.75 1.78
C GLN A 44 2.25 4.85 0.25
N ARG A 45 1.94 6.00 -0.34
CA ARG A 45 2.10 6.25 -1.79
C ARG A 45 3.48 6.72 -2.21
N GLN A 46 4.30 7.20 -1.28
CA GLN A 46 5.71 7.50 -1.50
C GLN A 46 6.47 6.17 -1.73
N SER A 47 6.35 5.67 -2.96
CA SER A 47 7.18 4.62 -3.58
C SER A 47 7.60 3.50 -2.63
N VAL A 48 6.66 2.62 -2.28
CA VAL A 48 7.06 1.31 -1.77
C VAL A 48 7.67 0.56 -2.94
N SER A 49 8.99 0.70 -3.10
CA SER A 49 9.73 -0.06 -4.10
C SER A 49 9.62 -1.55 -3.78
N ALA A 50 9.75 -2.41 -4.79
CA ALA A 50 9.78 -3.86 -4.56
C ALA A 50 10.84 -4.24 -3.51
N LEU A 51 11.96 -3.50 -3.46
CA LEU A 51 13.00 -3.64 -2.44
C LEU A 51 12.49 -3.30 -1.03
N THR A 52 11.74 -2.22 -0.88
CA THR A 52 11.18 -1.80 0.42
C THR A 52 10.22 -2.85 0.97
N LEU A 53 9.41 -3.48 0.09
CA LEU A 53 8.48 -4.54 0.47
C LEU A 53 9.16 -5.87 0.82
N ALA A 54 10.30 -6.18 0.19
CA ALA A 54 11.00 -7.46 0.35
C ALA A 54 12.21 -7.39 1.30
N LYS A 55 12.39 -6.27 2.01
CA LYS A 55 13.58 -6.02 2.85
C LYS A 55 13.70 -7.01 4.01
N ASP A 56 12.57 -7.43 4.55
CA ASP A 56 12.46 -8.45 5.60
C ASP A 56 12.72 -9.89 5.08
N LEU A 57 12.50 -10.13 3.78
CA LEU A 57 12.78 -11.42 3.15
C LEU A 57 14.28 -11.64 2.93
N ALA A 58 15.05 -10.57 2.71
CA ALA A 58 16.49 -10.65 2.50
C ALA A 58 17.19 -11.17 3.76
N GLY A 59 17.76 -12.38 3.68
CA GLY A 59 18.45 -13.03 4.80
C GLY A 59 17.52 -13.78 5.78
N SER A 60 16.23 -13.89 5.48
CA SER A 60 15.27 -14.69 6.28
C SER A 60 15.54 -16.20 6.23
N ILE A 61 16.33 -16.66 5.27
CA ILE A 61 16.64 -18.08 5.04
C ILE A 61 18.16 -18.26 4.99
N THR A 62 18.66 -19.21 5.76
CA THR A 62 20.06 -19.66 5.67
C THR A 62 20.20 -20.62 4.49
N GLY A 63 21.06 -20.29 3.54
CA GLY A 63 21.33 -21.10 2.36
C GLY A 63 22.80 -21.12 1.98
N PRO A 64 23.18 -21.97 1.01
CA PRO A 64 24.52 -21.95 0.43
C PRO A 64 24.82 -20.60 -0.21
N ALA A 65 26.11 -20.22 -0.24
CA ALA A 65 26.58 -18.94 -0.79
C ALA A 65 26.22 -18.75 -2.28
N ASP A 66 26.04 -19.85 -2.99
CA ASP A 66 25.55 -19.91 -4.35
C ASP A 66 24.27 -20.75 -4.35
N LEU A 67 23.20 -20.31 -4.99
CA LEU A 67 21.98 -21.12 -5.12
C LEU A 67 22.07 -22.12 -6.30
N SER A 68 23.11 -22.02 -7.12
CA SER A 68 23.35 -22.87 -8.29
C SER A 68 24.24 -24.09 -7.99
N VAL A 69 24.64 -24.34 -6.73
CA VAL A 69 25.52 -25.46 -6.34
C VAL A 69 25.00 -26.83 -6.75
N ASN A 70 23.68 -26.98 -6.95
CA ASN A 70 23.10 -28.21 -7.47
C ASN A 70 22.15 -27.91 -8.65
N PRO A 71 22.67 -27.95 -9.90
CA PRO A 71 21.91 -27.71 -11.13
C PRO A 71 20.69 -28.62 -11.31
N ALA A 72 20.63 -29.76 -10.60
CA ALA A 72 19.48 -30.65 -10.66
C ALA A 72 18.18 -29.96 -10.18
N HIS A 73 18.27 -29.01 -9.24
CA HIS A 73 17.10 -28.25 -8.75
C HIS A 73 16.58 -27.23 -9.76
N LEU A 74 17.39 -26.82 -10.74
CA LEU A 74 16.99 -25.85 -11.76
C LEU A 74 16.30 -26.49 -12.98
N LYS A 75 16.29 -27.82 -13.09
CA LYS A 75 15.76 -28.56 -14.27
C LYS A 75 14.31 -28.23 -14.63
N GLN A 76 13.52 -27.77 -13.67
CA GLN A 76 12.10 -27.46 -13.83
C GLN A 76 11.79 -25.96 -13.67
N PHE A 77 12.78 -25.14 -13.34
CA PHE A 77 12.61 -23.71 -13.17
C PHE A 77 12.15 -23.07 -14.49
N GLY A 78 11.07 -22.28 -14.45
CA GLY A 78 10.52 -21.61 -15.64
C GLY A 78 9.72 -22.51 -16.60
N ARG A 79 9.52 -23.80 -16.31
CA ARG A 79 8.62 -24.64 -17.12
C ARG A 79 7.16 -24.27 -16.82
N SER A 80 6.55 -23.50 -17.71
CA SER A 80 5.09 -23.34 -17.73
C SER A 80 4.44 -24.70 -18.02
N PRO A 81 3.48 -25.18 -17.21
CA PRO A 81 2.72 -26.36 -17.59
C PRO A 81 2.02 -26.04 -18.92
N ARG A 82 2.42 -26.72 -19.99
CA ARG A 82 1.75 -26.64 -21.28
C ARG A 82 0.31 -27.07 -21.07
N ARG A 83 -0.58 -26.08 -20.89
CA ARG A 83 -2.02 -26.28 -20.90
C ARG A 83 -2.36 -26.78 -22.30
N LYS A 84 -2.50 -28.10 -22.46
CA LYS A 84 -2.96 -28.70 -23.72
C LYS A 84 -4.35 -28.12 -23.98
N ARG A 85 -4.45 -27.14 -24.89
CA ARG A 85 -5.74 -26.74 -25.45
C ARG A 85 -6.17 -27.91 -26.32
N THR A 86 -7.06 -28.75 -25.79
CA THR A 86 -7.85 -29.68 -26.59
C THR A 86 -8.59 -28.84 -27.63
N GLY A 87 -8.15 -28.95 -28.88
CA GLY A 87 -8.85 -28.36 -30.01
C GLY A 87 -10.10 -29.18 -30.29
N ALA A 88 -11.26 -28.58 -30.06
CA ALA A 88 -12.51 -29.03 -30.66
C ALA A 88 -12.50 -28.61 -32.13
N ARG A 89 -12.57 -29.60 -33.02
CA ARG A 89 -13.16 -29.51 -34.36
C ARG A 89 -13.98 -30.77 -34.55
#